data_AF-A0A527ZF24-F1
#
_entry.id   AF-A0A527ZF24-F1
#
_cell.length_a   1.000
_cell.length_b   1.000
_cell.length_c   1.000
_cell.angle_alpha   90.00
_cell.angle_beta   90.00
_cell.angle_gamma   90.00
#
_symmetry.space_group_name_H-M   'P 1'
#
loop_
_entity.id
_entity.type
_entity.pdbx_description
1 polymer ?
#
loop_
_entity_poly.entity_id
_entity_poly.type
_entity_poly.pdbx_seq_one_letter_code
_entity_poly.pdbx_strand_id
1 'polypeptide(L)'
;MTHVLGSAHAQSSLGIGTNDGMAPSTGPFAQILMWINLRQQEFYRALAGAMKAMREDGSKLWLLIGLSFAYGIFHAAGPGHGKAVISSYMVANEVALRRGIMLSFVSALLQALTAILVMMLAYFVLRGTTISMTDAAWVLEVTSFVFVTLFGAWLL
;
A
#
# COMPACT_ATOMS: atom_id res chain seq x y z
N MET A 1 -40.09 14.96 -2.39
CA MET A 1 -38.70 15.21 -1.95
C MET A 1 -38.00 13.87 -1.86
N THR A 2 -37.26 13.49 -2.89
CA THR A 2 -36.51 12.22 -2.94
C THR A 2 -35.11 12.47 -2.41
N HIS A 3 -34.82 11.93 -1.22
CA HIS A 3 -33.47 11.94 -0.66
C HIS A 3 -32.58 11.01 -1.49
N VAL A 4 -31.65 11.58 -2.27
CA VAL A 4 -30.52 10.83 -2.81
C VAL A 4 -29.62 10.50 -1.62
N LEU A 5 -29.68 9.25 -1.16
CA LEU A 5 -28.68 8.70 -0.24
C LEU A 5 -27.36 8.64 -1.00
N GLY A 6 -26.52 9.66 -0.82
CA GLY A 6 -25.14 9.61 -1.30
C GLY A 6 -24.45 8.43 -0.63
N SER A 7 -24.10 7.42 -1.41
CA SER A 7 -23.22 6.35 -0.98
C SER A 7 -21.88 6.98 -0.63
N ALA A 8 -21.63 7.18 0.67
CA ALA A 8 -20.33 7.57 1.17
C ALA A 8 -19.35 6.42 0.91
N HIS A 9 -18.67 6.46 -0.24
CA HIS A 9 -17.51 5.62 -0.49
C HIS A 9 -16.36 6.15 0.35
N ALA A 10 -16.23 5.64 1.58
CA ALA A 10 -15.03 5.83 2.38
C ALA A 10 -13.89 5.02 1.73
N GLN A 11 -13.30 5.59 0.68
CA GLN A 11 -12.11 5.04 0.05
C GLN A 11 -10.88 5.40 0.88
N SER A 12 -10.14 4.37 1.32
CA SER A 12 -8.80 4.56 1.86
C SER A 12 -7.84 4.70 0.69
N SER A 13 -7.03 5.77 0.70
CA SER A 13 -6.03 6.08 -0.34
C SER A 13 -4.91 5.03 -0.49
N LEU A 14 -4.90 4.02 0.37
CA LEU A 14 -3.92 2.94 0.42
C LEU A 14 -4.52 1.55 0.10
N GLY A 15 -5.80 1.47 -0.29
CA GLY A 15 -6.48 0.19 -0.57
C GLY A 15 -6.69 -0.71 0.67
N ILE A 16 -6.63 -0.13 1.88
CA ILE A 16 -6.68 -0.87 3.17
C ILE A 16 -7.95 -0.55 3.99
N GLY A 17 -8.83 0.32 3.48
CA GLY A 17 -10.01 0.81 4.24
C GLY A 17 -11.30 0.89 3.46
N THR A 18 -11.30 0.53 2.17
CA THR A 18 -12.53 0.13 1.48
C THR A 18 -12.94 -1.25 1.96
N ASN A 19 -14.23 -1.55 1.87
CA ASN A 19 -14.72 -2.92 1.68
C ASN A 19 -14.20 -3.47 0.33
N ASP A 20 -12.90 -3.37 0.04
CA ASP A 20 -12.25 -4.18 -0.97
C ASP A 20 -12.46 -5.58 -0.46
N GLY A 21 -13.48 -6.22 -1.04
CA GLY A 21 -13.91 -7.53 -0.64
C GLY A 21 -12.65 -8.36 -0.52
N MET A 22 -12.43 -8.90 0.68
CA MET A 22 -11.66 -10.11 0.81
C MET A 22 -12.27 -11.05 -0.23
N ALA A 23 -11.68 -11.09 -1.43
CA ALA A 23 -11.98 -12.12 -2.39
C ALA A 23 -11.76 -13.39 -1.58
N PRO A 24 -12.81 -14.22 -1.39
CA PRO A 24 -12.73 -15.36 -0.50
C PRO A 24 -11.44 -16.09 -0.84
N SER A 25 -10.47 -16.03 0.06
CA SER A 25 -9.17 -16.60 -0.22
C SER A 25 -9.43 -18.10 -0.21
N THR A 26 -9.51 -18.69 -1.40
CA THR A 26 -9.70 -20.13 -1.57
C THR A 26 -8.34 -20.71 -1.90
N GLY A 27 -7.89 -21.69 -1.11
CA GLY A 27 -6.62 -22.36 -1.33
C GLY A 27 -5.82 -22.62 -0.04
N PRO A 28 -4.67 -23.31 -0.15
CA PRO A 28 -3.90 -23.79 1.00
C PRO A 28 -3.34 -22.66 1.89
N PHE A 29 -3.17 -21.46 1.35
CA PHE A 29 -2.63 -20.30 2.09
C PHE A 29 -3.70 -19.26 2.48
N ALA A 30 -4.97 -19.57 2.26
CA ALA A 30 -6.10 -18.67 2.47
C ALA A 30 -6.12 -17.99 3.85
N GLN A 31 -5.98 -18.80 4.90
CA GLN A 31 -6.04 -18.36 6.29
C GLN A 31 -4.87 -17.43 6.63
N ILE A 32 -3.68 -17.74 6.12
CA ILE A 32 -2.48 -16.93 6.33
C ILE A 32 -2.62 -15.58 5.62
N LEU A 33 -3.07 -15.57 4.35
CA LEU A 33 -3.29 -14.33 3.61
C LEU A 33 -4.34 -13.44 4.26
N MET A 34 -5.42 -14.03 4.78
CA MET A 34 -6.45 -13.31 5.52
C MET A 34 -5.90 -12.71 6.81
N TRP A 35 -5.09 -13.48 7.56
CA TRP A 35 -4.43 -12.99 8.76
C TRP A 35 -3.48 -11.83 8.47
N ILE A 36 -2.67 -11.90 7.41
CA ILE A 36 -1.78 -10.80 6.99
C ILE A 36 -2.60 -9.55 6.66
N ASN A 37 -3.70 -9.70 5.93
CA ASN A 37 -4.56 -8.56 5.57
C ASN A 37 -5.17 -7.88 6.81
N LEU A 38 -5.69 -8.66 7.76
CA LEU A 38 -6.21 -8.11 9.03
C LEU A 38 -5.13 -7.34 9.79
N ARG A 39 -3.91 -7.86 9.86
CA ARG A 39 -2.78 -7.15 10.49
C ARG A 39 -2.44 -5.86 9.76
N GLN A 40 -2.45 -5.84 8.43
CA GLN A 40 -2.22 -4.61 7.67
C GLN A 40 -3.28 -3.53 7.97
N GLN A 41 -4.55 -3.90 8.12
CA GLN A 41 -5.62 -2.98 8.51
C GLN A 41 -5.42 -2.42 9.93
N GLU A 42 -5.02 -3.27 10.88
CA GLU A 42 -4.69 -2.84 12.25
C GLU A 42 -3.52 -1.86 12.25
N PHE A 43 -2.43 -2.16 11.53
CA PHE A 43 -1.28 -1.26 11.39
C PHE A 43 -1.69 0.07 10.76
N TYR A 44 -2.52 0.08 9.71
CA TYR A 44 -3.00 1.30 9.09
C TYR A 44 -3.74 2.21 10.08
N ARG A 45 -4.67 1.64 10.87
CA ARG A 45 -5.38 2.39 11.92
C ARG A 45 -4.42 2.90 12.99
N ALA A 46 -3.45 2.10 13.40
CA ALA A 46 -2.42 2.49 14.37
C ALA A 46 -1.53 3.63 13.84
N LEU A 47 -1.15 3.60 12.56
CA LEU A 47 -0.38 4.66 11.90
C LEU A 47 -1.16 5.97 11.85
N ALA A 48 -2.44 5.93 11.47
CA ALA A 48 -3.30 7.12 11.48
C ALA A 48 -3.42 7.72 12.89
N GLY A 49 -3.57 6.88 13.92
CA GLY A 49 -3.56 7.29 15.32
C GLY A 49 -2.22 7.90 15.75
N ALA A 50 -1.10 7.26 15.43
CA ALA A 50 0.24 7.74 15.75
C ALA A 50 0.58 9.06 15.05
N MET A 51 0.14 9.25 13.80
CA MET A 51 0.25 10.51 13.07
C MET A 51 -0.48 11.64 13.79
N LYS A 52 -1.71 11.39 14.28
CA LYS A 52 -2.46 12.37 15.06
C LYS A 52 -1.78 12.68 16.39
N ALA A 53 -1.37 11.64 17.12
CA ALA A 53 -0.69 11.78 18.41
C ALA A 53 0.62 12.56 18.28
N MET A 54 1.39 12.35 17.20
CA MET A 54 2.62 13.09 16.92
C MET A 54 2.38 14.59 16.67
N ARG A 55 1.23 14.96 16.10
CA ARG A 55 0.88 16.38 15.93
C ARG A 55 0.61 17.09 17.25
N GLU A 56 0.15 16.35 18.26
CA GLU A 56 -0.14 16.88 19.61
C GLU A 56 1.11 16.80 20.52
N ASP A 57 1.89 15.74 20.38
CA ASP A 57 3.10 15.45 21.16
C ASP A 57 4.22 14.89 20.27
N GLY A 58 5.23 15.72 20.00
CA GLY A 58 6.35 15.37 19.13
C GLY A 58 7.17 14.16 19.61
N SER A 59 7.10 13.79 20.91
CA SER A 59 7.78 12.59 21.41
C SER A 59 7.26 11.29 20.78
N LYS A 60 6.03 11.31 20.23
CA LYS A 60 5.41 10.18 19.54
C LYS A 60 5.99 9.90 18.16
N LEU A 61 6.92 10.72 17.66
CA LEU A 61 7.62 10.47 16.40
C LEU A 61 8.27 9.07 16.36
N TRP A 62 8.87 8.63 17.46
CA TRP A 62 9.50 7.30 17.52
C TRP A 62 8.51 6.15 17.41
N LEU A 63 7.31 6.32 17.99
CA LEU A 63 6.21 5.36 17.84
C LEU A 63 5.77 5.28 16.38
N LEU A 64 5.61 6.43 15.72
CA LEU A 64 5.26 6.49 14.30
C LEU A 64 6.32 5.83 13.42
N ILE A 65 7.62 6.08 13.67
CA ILE A 65 8.72 5.44 12.95
C ILE A 65 8.68 3.92 13.13
N GLY A 66 8.55 3.45 14.38
CA GLY A 66 8.49 2.02 14.68
C GLY A 66 7.29 1.32 14.03
N LEU A 67 6.10 1.94 14.11
CA LEU A 67 4.90 1.44 13.45
C LEU A 67 5.03 1.43 11.93
N SER A 68 5.66 2.46 11.34
CA SER A 68 5.86 2.55 9.89
C SER A 68 6.80 1.46 9.38
N PHE A 69 7.86 1.17 10.13
CA PHE A 69 8.77 0.07 9.82
C PHE A 69 8.08 -1.29 9.92
N ALA A 70 7.34 -1.54 11.00
CA ALA A 70 6.57 -2.77 11.18
C ALA A 70 5.53 -2.96 10.05
N TYR A 71 4.78 -1.90 9.73
CA TYR A 71 3.87 -1.90 8.58
C TYR A 71 4.59 -2.23 7.28
N GLY A 72 5.79 -1.67 7.03
CA GLY A 72 6.61 -1.98 5.86
C GLY A 72 6.93 -3.47 5.70
N ILE A 73 7.22 -4.18 6.80
CA ILE A 73 7.44 -5.64 6.80
C ILE A 73 6.14 -6.38 6.40
N PHE A 74 5.02 -6.04 7.02
CA PHE A 74 3.73 -6.67 6.72
C PHE A 74 3.22 -6.36 5.32
N HIS A 75 3.46 -5.14 4.83
CA HIS A 75 3.16 -4.71 3.47
C HIS A 75 4.01 -5.49 2.46
N ALA A 76 5.27 -5.78 2.78
CA ALA A 76 6.12 -6.61 1.94
C ALA A 76 5.64 -8.08 1.88
N ALA A 77 5.07 -8.60 2.97
CA ALA A 77 4.51 -9.95 3.07
C ALA A 77 3.07 -10.09 2.52
N GLY A 78 2.40 -8.98 2.22
CA GLY A 78 1.04 -8.98 1.67
C GLY A 78 0.92 -9.66 0.31
N PRO A 79 -0.29 -10.13 -0.06
CA PRO A 79 -0.54 -10.72 -1.37
C PRO A 79 -0.22 -9.72 -2.49
N GLY A 80 0.44 -10.18 -3.55
CA GLY A 80 0.72 -9.41 -4.75
C GLY A 80 1.19 -10.32 -5.87
N HIS A 81 0.64 -10.15 -7.06
CA HIS A 81 0.89 -11.06 -8.19
C HIS A 81 2.37 -11.15 -8.57
N GLY A 82 3.11 -10.03 -8.57
CA GLY A 82 4.56 -10.03 -8.84
C GLY A 82 5.42 -10.59 -7.69
N LYS A 83 4.97 -10.47 -6.43
CA LYS A 83 5.70 -10.97 -5.26
C LYS A 83 5.70 -12.50 -5.21
N ALA A 84 4.58 -13.14 -5.56
CA ALA A 84 4.46 -14.60 -5.56
C ALA A 84 5.29 -15.27 -6.68
N VAL A 85 5.27 -14.70 -7.90
CA VAL A 85 6.00 -15.26 -9.04
C VAL A 85 7.52 -15.12 -8.85
N ILE A 86 8.01 -13.95 -8.45
CA ILE A 86 9.45 -13.72 -8.29
C ILE A 86 10.02 -14.45 -7.06
N SER A 87 9.26 -14.51 -5.94
CA SER A 87 9.72 -15.22 -4.74
C SER A 87 9.87 -16.73 -4.96
N SER A 88 8.97 -17.36 -5.73
CA SER A 88 9.09 -18.79 -6.04
C SER A 88 10.35 -19.11 -6.87
N TYR A 89 10.69 -18.26 -7.85
CA TYR A 89 11.94 -18.36 -8.59
C TYR A 89 13.19 -18.18 -7.70
N MET A 90 13.18 -17.20 -6.78
CA MET A 90 14.30 -16.97 -5.86
C MET A 90 14.51 -18.12 -4.88
N VAL A 91 13.45 -18.72 -4.34
CA VAL A 91 13.55 -19.84 -3.39
C VAL A 91 14.18 -21.07 -4.05
N ALA A 92 13.93 -21.29 -5.34
CA ALA A 92 14.48 -22.42 -6.08
C ALA A 92 15.97 -22.26 -6.47
N ASN A 93 16.56 -21.08 -6.31
CA ASN A 93 17.93 -20.79 -6.76
C ASN A 93 18.70 -19.92 -5.75
N GLU A 94 19.68 -20.49 -5.05
CA GLU A 94 20.43 -19.81 -3.97
C GLU A 94 21.20 -18.57 -4.46
N VAL A 95 21.73 -18.59 -5.69
CA VAL A 95 22.41 -17.43 -6.28
C VAL A 95 21.40 -16.31 -6.58
N ALA A 96 20.22 -16.67 -7.08
CA ALA A 96 19.13 -15.73 -7.29
C ALA A 96 18.61 -15.18 -5.96
N LEU A 97 18.57 -15.99 -4.90
CA LEU A 97 18.14 -15.59 -3.56
C LEU A 97 19.02 -14.49 -2.98
N ARG A 98 20.35 -14.67 -2.96
CA ARG A 98 21.28 -13.68 -2.39
C ARG A 98 21.22 -12.34 -3.12
N ARG A 99 21.21 -12.38 -4.46
CA ARG A 99 21.06 -11.16 -5.30
C ARG A 99 19.70 -10.51 -5.11
N GLY A 100 18.64 -11.33 -5.04
CA GLY A 100 17.27 -10.87 -4.85
C GLY A 100 17.04 -10.20 -3.50
N ILE A 101 17.69 -10.65 -2.42
CA ILE A 101 17.62 -9.97 -1.11
C ILE A 101 18.19 -8.55 -1.22
N MET A 102 19.40 -8.39 -1.76
CA MET A 102 20.02 -7.07 -1.95
C MET A 102 19.15 -6.17 -2.83
N LEU A 103 18.67 -6.68 -3.96
CA LEU A 103 17.78 -5.95 -4.86
C LEU A 103 16.45 -5.57 -4.18
N SER A 104 15.92 -6.41 -3.29
CA SER A 104 14.70 -6.10 -2.54
C SER A 104 14.90 -4.93 -1.57
N PHE A 105 16.03 -4.87 -0.88
CA PHE A 105 16.37 -3.72 -0.02
C PHE A 105 16.54 -2.43 -0.84
N VAL A 106 17.29 -2.49 -1.95
CA VAL A 106 17.48 -1.34 -2.84
C VAL A 106 16.15 -0.89 -3.43
N SER A 107 15.33 -1.82 -3.90
CA SER A 107 13.99 -1.55 -4.44
C SER A 107 13.08 -0.93 -3.39
N ALA A 108 13.07 -1.43 -2.16
CA ALA A 108 12.24 -0.87 -1.09
C ALA A 108 12.66 0.57 -0.74
N LEU A 109 13.97 0.86 -0.71
CA LEU A 109 14.49 2.21 -0.48
C LEU A 109 14.13 3.15 -1.64
N LEU A 110 14.38 2.76 -2.87
CA LEU A 110 14.04 3.56 -4.06
C LEU A 110 12.53 3.78 -4.17
N GLN A 111 11.73 2.76 -3.84
CA GLN A 111 10.27 2.88 -3.82
C GLN A 111 9.81 3.88 -2.76
N ALA A 112 10.35 3.81 -1.54
CA ALA A 112 10.02 4.75 -0.47
C ALA A 112 10.41 6.20 -0.85
N LEU A 113 11.62 6.40 -1.37
CA LEU A 113 12.08 7.72 -1.84
C LEU A 113 11.20 8.26 -2.96
N THR A 114 10.89 7.43 -3.95
CA THR A 114 10.03 7.82 -5.09
C THR A 114 8.64 8.20 -4.60
N ALA A 115 8.05 7.40 -3.70
CA ALA A 115 6.74 7.70 -3.12
C ALA A 115 6.74 9.04 -2.36
N ILE A 116 7.78 9.30 -1.55
CA ILE A 116 7.94 10.58 -0.84
C ILE A 116 8.02 11.74 -1.83
N LEU A 117 8.86 11.64 -2.87
CA LEU A 117 9.04 12.71 -3.86
C LEU A 117 7.77 12.99 -4.65
N VAL A 118 7.10 11.94 -5.16
CA VAL A 118 5.85 12.07 -5.92
C VAL A 118 4.75 12.67 -5.04
N MET A 119 4.58 12.20 -3.81
CA MET A 119 3.55 12.73 -2.92
C MET A 119 3.85 14.14 -2.43
N MET A 120 5.12 14.48 -2.19
CA MET A 120 5.52 15.86 -1.89
C MET A 120 5.25 16.78 -3.07
N LEU A 121 5.58 16.37 -4.30
CA LEU A 121 5.27 17.13 -5.50
C LEU A 121 3.75 17.33 -5.65
N ALA A 122 2.96 16.26 -5.52
CA ALA A 122 1.50 16.35 -5.55
C ALA A 122 0.97 17.32 -4.49
N TYR A 123 1.50 17.26 -3.26
CA TYR A 123 1.19 18.23 -2.21
C TYR A 123 1.48 19.67 -2.64
N PHE A 124 2.67 19.96 -3.14
CA PHE A 124 3.03 21.32 -3.52
C PHE A 124 2.29 21.85 -4.75
N VAL A 125 1.90 20.98 -5.67
CA VAL A 125 1.11 21.34 -6.86
C VAL A 125 -0.35 21.59 -6.49
N LEU A 126 -0.93 20.76 -5.60
CA LEU A 126 -2.35 20.82 -5.26
C LEU A 126 -2.66 21.70 -4.04
N ARG A 127 -1.66 22.11 -3.24
CA ARG A 127 -1.89 23.00 -2.10
C ARG A 127 -2.61 24.28 -2.56
N GLY A 128 -3.69 24.63 -1.87
CA GLY A 128 -4.52 25.79 -2.22
C GLY A 128 -5.58 25.54 -3.29
N THR A 129 -5.66 24.32 -3.83
CA THR A 129 -6.80 23.87 -4.66
C THR A 129 -7.89 23.23 -3.80
N THR A 130 -9.05 22.94 -4.39
CA THR A 130 -10.11 22.14 -3.76
C THR A 130 -9.88 20.63 -3.87
N ILE A 131 -8.83 20.20 -4.59
CA ILE A 131 -8.49 18.80 -4.80
C ILE A 131 -7.77 18.27 -3.56
N SER A 132 -8.27 17.20 -2.97
CA SER A 132 -7.66 16.59 -1.80
C SER A 132 -6.50 15.67 -2.17
N MET A 133 -5.60 15.40 -1.22
CA MET A 133 -4.56 14.36 -1.39
C MET A 133 -5.18 12.98 -1.63
N THR A 134 -6.38 12.72 -1.12
CA THR A 134 -7.12 11.48 -1.31
C THR A 134 -7.55 11.33 -2.77
N ASP A 135 -8.05 12.41 -3.39
CA ASP A 135 -8.42 12.42 -4.82
C ASP A 135 -7.20 12.15 -5.70
N ALA A 136 -6.06 12.78 -5.37
CA ALA A 136 -4.81 12.56 -6.07
C ALA A 136 -4.34 11.09 -5.98
N ALA A 137 -4.42 10.49 -4.78
CA ALA A 137 -4.07 9.09 -4.58
C ALA A 137 -4.99 8.15 -5.37
N TRP A 138 -6.29 8.43 -5.41
CA TRP A 138 -7.26 7.65 -6.18
C TRP A 138 -6.98 7.72 -7.69
N VAL A 139 -6.66 8.91 -8.22
CA VAL A 139 -6.29 9.06 -9.64
C VAL A 139 -5.02 8.25 -9.95
N LEU A 140 -4.00 8.32 -9.08
CA LEU A 140 -2.77 7.54 -9.23
C LEU A 140 -3.05 6.03 -9.20
N GLU A 141 -3.94 5.57 -8.33
CA GLU A 141 -4.37 4.18 -8.21
C GLU A 141 -5.03 3.69 -9.50
N VAL A 142 -6.09 4.37 -9.95
CA VAL A 142 -6.83 4.00 -11.17
C VAL A 142 -5.92 4.04 -12.39
N THR A 143 -5.10 5.08 -12.52
CA THR A 143 -4.15 5.22 -13.62
C THR A 143 -3.14 4.07 -13.63
N SER A 144 -2.65 3.67 -12.45
CA SER A 144 -1.73 2.53 -12.32
C SER A 144 -2.41 1.22 -12.73
N PHE A 145 -3.66 0.99 -12.31
CA PHE A 145 -4.44 -0.19 -12.73
C PHE A 145 -4.64 -0.24 -14.25
N VAL A 146 -4.94 0.90 -14.89
CA VAL A 146 -5.06 0.99 -16.35
C VAL A 146 -3.74 0.62 -17.02
N PHE A 147 -2.62 1.20 -16.58
CA PHE A 147 -1.31 0.88 -17.15
C PHE A 147 -0.93 -0.59 -17.00
N VAL A 148 -1.14 -1.18 -15.82
CA VAL A 148 -0.86 -2.61 -15.58
C VAL A 148 -1.72 -3.50 -16.46
N THR A 149 -3.01 -3.15 -16.62
CA THR A 149 -3.95 -3.92 -17.46
C THR A 149 -3.56 -3.84 -18.93
N LEU A 150 -3.23 -2.64 -19.44
CA LEU A 150 -2.79 -2.45 -20.82
C LEU A 150 -1.47 -3.18 -21.10
N PHE A 151 -0.52 -3.14 -20.16
CA PHE A 151 0.72 -3.88 -20.28
C PHE A 151 0.48 -5.39 -20.30
N GLY A 152 -0.41 -5.89 -19.43
CA GLY A 152 -0.82 -7.29 -19.44
C GLY A 152 -1.48 -7.70 -20.76
N ALA A 153 -2.37 -6.87 -21.30
CA ALA A 153 -3.02 -7.11 -22.59
C ALA A 153 -2.03 -7.10 -23.77
N TRP A 154 -0.96 -6.31 -23.70
CA TRP A 154 0.09 -6.27 -24.71
C TRP A 154 0.99 -7.52 -24.70
N LEU A 155 1.11 -8.21 -23.56
CA LEU A 155 1.91 -9.44 -23.43
C LEU A 155 1.17 -10.73 -23.87
N LEU A 156 -0.14 -10.63 -24.14
CA LEU A 156 -0.97 -11.73 -24.66
C LEU A 156 -0.87 -11.82 -26.18
#